data_AF-A0A662N4F4-F1
#
_entry.id   AF-A0A662N4F4-F1
#
_cell.length_a   1.000
_cell.length_b   1.000
_cell.length_c   1.000
_cell.angle_alpha   90.00
_cell.angle_beta   90.00
_cell.angle_gamma   90.00
#
_symmetry.space_group_name_H-M   'P 1'
#
loop_
_entity.id
_entity.type
_entity.pdbx_description
1 polymer ?
#
loop_
_entity_poly.entity_id
_entity_poly.type
_entity_poly.pdbx_seq_one_letter_code
_entity_poly.pdbx_strand_id
1 'polypeptide(L)'
;MPNSYTSANIYSYIISGIGWAARNILGLEGFLILFDEAESIDSYWYTSYQSNRGWNFLKGLVLMSNNDKRLLDEVIKEDFYEHPSYGGYWGNITDLQYYGRSRLPFIWKVPCHVKIIFTLTPTPKIVDRDPLNSLSRFEIEHLDNKSLMEISKAIFTFYKKAYNFCPDRDCLDLIPESKTRLFIKGTVELLDLMRFHPDKALRELSK
;
A
#
# COMPACT_ATOMS: atom_id res chain seq x y z
N MET A 1 -16.89 -11.97 26.73
CA MET A 1 -17.41 -10.62 26.40
C MET A 1 -17.32 -10.42 24.89
N PRO A 2 -18.31 -9.80 24.23
CA PRO A 2 -18.25 -9.58 22.79
C PRO A 2 -17.06 -8.71 22.43
N ASN A 3 -16.14 -9.28 21.65
CA ASN A 3 -14.91 -8.64 21.19
C ASN A 3 -15.26 -7.44 20.29
N SER A 4 -15.17 -6.23 20.84
CA SER A 4 -15.54 -4.98 20.15
C SER A 4 -14.35 -4.34 19.42
N TYR A 5 -13.26 -5.07 19.23
CA TYR A 5 -11.99 -4.47 18.84
C TYR A 5 -11.68 -4.54 17.33
N THR A 6 -12.60 -5.04 16.52
CA THR A 6 -12.56 -4.99 15.05
C THR A 6 -13.86 -4.40 14.51
N SER A 7 -13.78 -3.52 13.52
CA SER A 7 -14.94 -2.97 12.80
C SER A 7 -14.85 -3.22 11.30
N ALA A 8 -14.06 -4.24 10.92
CA ALA A 8 -13.78 -4.59 9.53
C ALA A 8 -15.06 -4.84 8.70
N ASN A 9 -16.03 -5.57 9.27
CA ASN A 9 -17.31 -5.83 8.62
C ASN A 9 -18.13 -4.55 8.41
N ILE A 10 -18.17 -3.65 9.41
CA ILE A 10 -18.88 -2.38 9.31
C ILE A 10 -18.29 -1.50 8.20
N TYR A 11 -16.97 -1.33 8.18
CA TYR A 11 -16.31 -0.54 7.15
C TYR A 11 -16.52 -1.13 5.75
N SER A 12 -16.38 -2.45 5.61
CA SER A 12 -16.59 -3.13 4.33
C SER A 12 -18.05 -3.00 3.86
N TYR A 13 -19.02 -3.12 4.77
CA TYR A 13 -20.43 -2.92 4.48
C TYR A 13 -20.71 -1.49 3.98
N ILE A 14 -20.20 -0.47 4.68
CA ILE A 14 -20.34 0.93 4.29
C ILE A 14 -19.71 1.18 2.91
N ILE A 15 -18.46 0.73 2.70
CA ILE A 15 -17.75 0.90 1.43
C ILE A 15 -18.51 0.25 0.27
N SER A 16 -19.00 -0.98 0.47
CA SER A 16 -19.82 -1.67 -0.54
C SER A 16 -21.13 -0.93 -0.82
N GLY A 17 -21.70 -0.29 0.20
CA GLY A 17 -22.87 0.59 0.09
C GLY A 17 -22.61 1.82 -0.76
N ILE A 18 -21.49 2.48 -0.54
CA ILE A 18 -21.04 3.63 -1.32
C ILE A 18 -20.84 3.24 -2.78
N GLY A 19 -20.15 2.13 -3.05
CA GLY A 19 -19.96 1.64 -4.42
C GLY A 19 -21.28 1.34 -5.13
N TRP A 20 -22.20 0.64 -4.44
CA TRP A 20 -23.51 0.34 -4.99
C TRP A 20 -24.31 1.62 -5.30
N ALA A 21 -24.31 2.58 -4.37
CA ALA A 21 -25.00 3.86 -4.55
C ALA A 21 -24.38 4.70 -5.67
N ALA A 22 -23.04 4.74 -5.78
CA ALA A 22 -22.34 5.44 -6.84
C ALA A 22 -22.79 4.97 -8.23
N ARG A 23 -22.93 3.64 -8.42
CA ARG A 23 -23.44 3.09 -9.68
C ARG A 23 -24.94 3.32 -9.87
N ASN A 24 -25.75 2.92 -8.89
CA ASN A 24 -27.20 2.75 -9.09
C ASN A 24 -28.02 4.01 -8.78
N ILE A 25 -27.48 4.96 -8.01
CA ILE A 25 -28.16 6.22 -7.66
C ILE A 25 -27.53 7.39 -8.41
N LEU A 26 -26.20 7.47 -8.47
CA LEU A 26 -25.49 8.60 -9.10
C LEU A 26 -25.17 8.39 -10.59
N GLY A 27 -25.35 7.16 -11.11
CA GLY A 27 -25.06 6.85 -12.51
C GLY A 27 -23.57 6.82 -12.87
N LEU A 28 -22.66 6.70 -11.87
CA LEU A 28 -21.22 6.55 -12.09
C LEU A 28 -20.86 5.09 -12.43
N GLU A 29 -19.58 4.79 -12.67
CA GLU A 29 -19.13 3.40 -12.90
C GLU A 29 -18.96 2.59 -11.59
N GLY A 30 -18.87 3.27 -10.45
CA GLY A 30 -18.66 2.64 -9.15
C GLY A 30 -17.79 3.50 -8.25
N PHE A 31 -17.06 2.85 -7.34
CA PHE A 31 -16.18 3.51 -6.37
C PHE A 31 -14.78 2.89 -6.39
N LEU A 32 -13.78 3.72 -6.66
CA LEU A 32 -12.37 3.32 -6.67
C LEU A 32 -11.67 3.81 -5.40
N ILE A 33 -11.00 2.90 -4.69
CA ILE A 33 -10.18 3.23 -3.53
C ILE A 33 -8.72 2.92 -3.87
N LEU A 34 -7.86 3.92 -3.67
CA LEU A 34 -6.40 3.79 -3.80
C LEU A 34 -5.81 3.86 -2.39
N PHE A 35 -5.16 2.79 -1.96
CA PHE A 35 -4.35 2.79 -0.76
C PHE A 35 -2.90 3.02 -1.15
N ASP A 36 -2.34 4.14 -0.68
CA ASP A 36 -0.92 4.44 -0.86
C ASP A 36 -0.11 3.98 0.36
N GLU A 37 1.12 3.49 0.13
CA GLU A 37 2.04 2.98 1.16
C GLU A 37 1.37 2.03 2.17
N ALA A 38 0.58 1.08 1.67
CA ALA A 38 -0.24 0.21 2.51
C ALA A 38 0.57 -0.73 3.43
N GLU A 39 1.89 -0.82 3.24
CA GLU A 39 2.84 -1.58 4.05
C GLU A 39 3.43 -0.84 5.26
N SER A 40 3.15 0.47 5.43
CA SER A 40 3.77 1.35 6.43
C SER A 40 3.54 0.97 7.92
N ILE A 41 2.91 -0.17 8.17
CA ILE A 41 2.68 -0.75 9.48
C ILE A 41 3.80 -1.77 9.77
N ASP A 42 4.94 -1.25 10.26
CA ASP A 42 6.14 -2.02 10.64
C ASP A 42 5.79 -3.21 11.55
N SER A 43 6.07 -4.43 11.07
CA SER A 43 5.85 -5.69 11.80
C SER A 43 6.54 -5.76 13.17
N TYR A 44 7.53 -4.92 13.44
CA TYR A 44 8.30 -4.94 14.68
C TYR A 44 7.54 -4.36 15.89
N TRP A 45 6.53 -3.50 15.67
CA TRP A 45 5.83 -2.77 16.74
C TRP A 45 4.45 -3.31 17.10
N TYR A 46 3.88 -4.17 16.26
CA TYR A 46 2.52 -4.68 16.47
C TYR A 46 2.56 -6.04 17.17
N THR A 47 1.89 -6.14 18.32
CA THR A 47 1.53 -7.46 18.86
C THR A 47 0.78 -8.24 17.78
N SER A 48 1.01 -9.56 17.69
CA SER A 48 0.41 -10.47 16.70
C SER A 48 -1.09 -10.23 16.51
N TYR A 49 -1.78 -9.82 17.57
CA TYR A 49 -3.19 -9.51 17.60
C TYR A 49 -3.62 -8.30 16.78
N GLN A 50 -2.90 -7.17 16.83
CA GLN A 50 -3.23 -6.00 16.00
C GLN A 50 -2.94 -6.28 14.52
N SER A 51 -1.85 -6.99 14.24
CA SER A 51 -1.53 -7.46 12.89
C SER A 51 -2.67 -8.32 12.33
N ASN A 52 -3.15 -9.33 13.08
CA ASN A 52 -4.24 -10.20 12.64
C ASN A 52 -5.53 -9.45 12.29
N ARG A 53 -5.83 -8.34 12.97
CA ARG A 53 -7.00 -7.51 12.63
C ARG A 53 -6.82 -6.73 11.33
N GLY A 54 -5.61 -6.23 11.07
CA GLY A 54 -5.27 -5.63 9.78
C GLY A 54 -5.48 -6.62 8.64
N TRP A 55 -4.99 -7.86 8.82
CA TRP A 55 -5.21 -8.95 7.86
C TRP A 55 -6.67 -9.34 7.70
N ASN A 56 -7.45 -9.38 8.79
CA ASN A 56 -8.88 -9.62 8.73
C ASN A 56 -9.61 -8.54 7.91
N PHE A 57 -9.26 -7.26 8.12
CA PHE A 57 -9.84 -6.18 7.33
C PHE A 57 -9.43 -6.25 5.86
N LEU A 58 -8.15 -6.50 5.58
CA LEU A 58 -7.64 -6.66 4.22
C LEU A 58 -8.32 -7.82 3.47
N LYS A 59 -8.48 -8.98 4.13
CA LYS A 59 -9.22 -10.12 3.59
C LYS A 59 -10.69 -9.77 3.32
N GLY A 60 -11.33 -9.07 4.26
CA GLY A 60 -12.68 -8.54 4.07
C GLY A 60 -12.81 -7.62 2.85
N LEU A 61 -11.88 -6.67 2.68
CA LEU A 61 -11.84 -5.77 1.52
C LEU A 61 -11.65 -6.50 0.20
N VAL A 62 -10.73 -7.47 0.15
CA VAL A 62 -10.47 -8.28 -1.05
C VAL A 62 -11.68 -9.11 -1.45
N LEU A 63 -12.28 -9.82 -0.51
CA LEU A 63 -13.47 -10.64 -0.79
C LEU A 63 -14.66 -9.75 -1.20
N MET A 64 -14.83 -8.59 -0.55
CA MET A 64 -15.90 -7.63 -0.84
C MET A 64 -15.75 -7.03 -2.24
N SER A 65 -14.55 -6.57 -2.62
CA SER A 65 -14.31 -5.97 -3.94
C SER A 65 -14.44 -7.00 -5.07
N ASN A 66 -14.14 -8.27 -4.79
CA ASN A 66 -14.36 -9.39 -5.69
C ASN A 66 -15.82 -9.87 -5.76
N ASN A 67 -16.75 -9.18 -5.09
CA ASN A 67 -18.17 -9.51 -5.08
C ASN A 67 -18.46 -10.94 -4.57
N ASP A 68 -17.69 -11.41 -3.59
CA ASP A 68 -17.87 -12.74 -3.04
C ASP A 68 -19.24 -12.88 -2.35
N LYS A 69 -20.13 -13.68 -2.96
CA LYS A 69 -21.50 -13.88 -2.48
C LYS A 69 -21.57 -14.51 -1.10
N ARG A 70 -20.52 -15.23 -0.67
CA ARG A 70 -20.48 -15.85 0.66
C ARG A 70 -20.58 -14.80 1.76
N LEU A 71 -20.09 -13.58 1.51
CA LEU A 71 -20.12 -12.48 2.48
C LEU A 71 -21.52 -11.94 2.77
N LEU A 72 -22.55 -12.26 1.97
CA LEU A 72 -23.94 -11.82 2.21
C LEU A 72 -24.61 -12.65 3.30
N ASP A 73 -24.47 -13.99 3.19
CA ASP A 73 -25.34 -14.94 3.87
C ASP A 73 -24.58 -15.96 4.74
N GLU A 74 -23.27 -15.79 4.94
CA GLU A 74 -22.50 -16.77 5.69
C GLU A 74 -22.97 -16.92 7.14
N VAL A 75 -22.88 -18.16 7.63
CA VAL A 75 -23.21 -18.48 9.02
C VAL A 75 -22.12 -17.96 9.95
N ILE A 76 -22.52 -17.11 10.89
CA ILE A 76 -21.66 -16.53 11.90
C ILE A 76 -21.72 -17.40 13.17
N LYS A 77 -20.57 -17.91 13.61
CA LYS A 77 -20.43 -18.75 14.81
C LYS A 77 -19.69 -18.00 15.91
N GLU A 78 -20.06 -18.27 17.16
CA GLU A 78 -19.30 -17.85 18.34
C GLU A 78 -18.21 -18.88 18.61
N ASP A 79 -16.95 -18.41 18.71
CA ASP A 79 -15.75 -19.20 18.98
C ASP A 79 -15.48 -20.36 17.99
N PHE A 80 -14.69 -20.07 16.96
CA PHE A 80 -14.30 -21.04 15.94
C PHE A 80 -13.11 -21.89 16.40
N TYR A 81 -13.16 -23.20 16.16
CA TYR A 81 -12.16 -24.17 16.65
C TYR A 81 -10.73 -23.91 16.14
N GLU A 82 -10.57 -23.22 15.01
CA GLU A 82 -9.27 -22.84 14.46
C GLU A 82 -8.67 -21.59 15.12
N HIS A 83 -9.48 -20.80 15.85
CA HIS A 83 -9.06 -19.60 16.59
C HIS A 83 -9.35 -19.69 18.10
N PRO A 84 -9.01 -20.80 18.79
CA PRO A 84 -9.42 -21.04 20.18
C PRO A 84 -8.81 -20.02 21.16
N SER A 85 -7.72 -19.37 20.76
CA SER A 85 -7.05 -18.31 21.52
C SER A 85 -7.70 -16.93 21.38
N TYR A 86 -8.64 -16.76 20.44
CA TYR A 86 -9.23 -15.46 20.08
C TYR A 86 -10.76 -15.52 20.05
N GLY A 87 -11.37 -15.23 21.20
CA GLY A 87 -12.83 -15.18 21.31
C GLY A 87 -13.48 -14.15 20.38
N GLY A 88 -14.65 -14.48 19.84
CA GLY A 88 -15.41 -13.58 18.97
C GLY A 88 -16.40 -14.28 18.03
N TYR A 89 -16.98 -13.48 17.12
CA TYR A 89 -17.86 -13.97 16.08
C TYR A 89 -17.09 -14.13 14.76
N TRP A 90 -17.24 -15.29 14.13
CA TRP A 90 -16.45 -15.67 12.97
C TRP A 90 -17.35 -16.22 11.86
N GLY A 91 -17.01 -15.85 10.63
CA GLY A 91 -17.62 -16.40 9.43
C GLY A 91 -17.17 -17.84 9.22
N ASN A 92 -18.10 -18.79 9.16
CA ASN A 92 -17.78 -20.22 9.10
C ASN A 92 -17.06 -20.63 7.79
N ILE A 93 -17.17 -19.84 6.72
CA ILE A 93 -16.59 -20.17 5.42
C ILE A 93 -15.46 -19.20 5.07
N THR A 94 -15.66 -17.90 5.32
CA THR A 94 -14.66 -16.90 4.95
C THR A 94 -13.57 -16.75 6.00
N ASP A 95 -13.78 -17.29 7.21
CA ASP A 95 -12.89 -17.13 8.35
C ASP A 95 -12.60 -15.65 8.65
N LEU A 96 -13.62 -14.81 8.51
CA LEU A 96 -13.57 -13.39 8.85
C LEU A 96 -14.13 -13.16 10.26
N GLN A 97 -13.42 -12.38 11.05
CA GLN A 97 -13.87 -11.92 12.35
C GLN A 97 -14.83 -10.73 12.21
N TYR A 98 -15.98 -10.84 12.85
CA TYR A 98 -17.03 -9.82 12.90
C TYR A 98 -16.92 -8.95 14.15
N TYR A 99 -17.44 -7.73 14.05
CA TYR A 99 -17.60 -6.85 15.20
C TYR A 99 -18.53 -7.48 16.25
N GLY A 100 -18.06 -7.54 17.50
CA GLY A 100 -18.76 -8.19 18.61
C GLY A 100 -20.17 -7.70 18.90
N ARG A 101 -20.53 -6.46 18.51
CA ARG A 101 -21.85 -5.88 18.79
C ARG A 101 -22.76 -5.76 17.58
N SER A 102 -22.23 -5.95 16.37
CA SER A 102 -23.03 -5.88 15.14
C SER A 102 -22.53 -6.88 14.13
N ARG A 103 -23.42 -7.78 13.76
CA ARG A 103 -23.17 -8.90 12.84
C ARG A 103 -23.60 -8.54 11.41
N LEU A 104 -23.42 -7.27 11.03
CA LEU A 104 -23.62 -6.87 9.64
C LEU A 104 -22.70 -7.70 8.75
N PRO A 105 -23.18 -8.14 7.58
CA PRO A 105 -22.34 -8.82 6.60
C PRO A 105 -21.16 -7.93 6.18
N PHE A 106 -20.11 -8.51 5.60
CA PHE A 106 -18.99 -7.72 5.06
C PHE A 106 -19.34 -6.99 3.76
N ILE A 107 -20.44 -7.37 3.12
CA ILE A 107 -20.93 -6.76 1.87
C ILE A 107 -22.44 -6.50 1.98
N TRP A 108 -22.89 -5.33 1.52
CA TRP A 108 -24.32 -5.01 1.52
C TRP A 108 -25.06 -5.61 0.34
N LYS A 109 -24.52 -5.44 -0.88
CA LYS A 109 -25.12 -5.89 -2.13
C LYS A 109 -24.05 -6.34 -3.10
N VAL A 110 -24.43 -7.29 -3.96
CA VAL A 110 -23.60 -7.80 -5.06
C VAL A 110 -24.33 -7.54 -6.39
N PRO A 111 -23.66 -6.96 -7.41
CA PRO A 111 -22.33 -6.38 -7.34
C PRO A 111 -22.28 -5.10 -6.49
N CYS A 112 -21.19 -4.89 -5.76
CA CYS A 112 -20.96 -3.70 -4.94
C CYS A 112 -20.30 -2.56 -5.72
N HIS A 113 -19.79 -2.81 -6.93
CA HIS A 113 -19.12 -1.83 -7.80
C HIS A 113 -17.93 -1.11 -7.15
N VAL A 114 -17.24 -1.76 -6.21
CA VAL A 114 -16.01 -1.25 -5.60
C VAL A 114 -14.80 -1.88 -6.27
N LYS A 115 -13.81 -1.06 -6.65
CA LYS A 115 -12.46 -1.51 -7.00
C LYS A 115 -11.46 -0.95 -6.00
N ILE A 116 -10.48 -1.76 -5.65
CA ILE A 116 -9.42 -1.38 -4.70
C ILE A 116 -8.07 -1.63 -5.35
N ILE A 117 -7.18 -0.67 -5.25
CA ILE A 117 -5.78 -0.78 -5.64
C ILE A 117 -4.92 -0.52 -4.40
N PHE A 118 -3.98 -1.41 -4.15
CA PHE A 118 -2.98 -1.26 -3.09
C PHE A 118 -1.64 -0.95 -3.76
N THR A 119 -1.01 0.15 -3.39
CA THR A 119 0.42 0.35 -3.64
C THR A 119 1.18 -0.16 -2.43
N LEU A 120 2.18 -1.01 -2.69
CA LEU A 120 2.95 -1.70 -1.68
C LEU A 120 4.42 -1.66 -2.05
N THR A 121 5.30 -1.32 -1.12
CA THR A 121 6.73 -1.65 -1.25
C THR A 121 6.89 -3.17 -1.18
N PRO A 122 7.57 -3.80 -2.16
CA PRO A 122 7.66 -5.26 -2.27
C PRO A 122 8.43 -5.86 -1.09
N THR A 123 7.70 -6.28 -0.07
CA THR A 123 8.21 -7.03 1.07
C THR A 123 7.67 -8.45 0.99
N PRO A 124 8.49 -9.49 0.69
CA PRO A 124 8.02 -10.87 0.45
C PRO A 124 7.06 -11.39 1.53
N LYS A 125 7.36 -11.13 2.81
CA LYS A 125 6.51 -11.52 3.95
C LYS A 125 5.08 -10.96 3.91
N ILE A 126 4.87 -9.82 3.25
CA ILE A 126 3.58 -9.17 3.10
C ILE A 126 2.91 -9.65 1.81
N VAL A 127 3.61 -9.53 0.67
CA VAL A 127 3.01 -9.81 -0.63
C VAL A 127 2.66 -11.28 -0.83
N ASP A 128 3.42 -12.21 -0.23
CA ASP A 128 3.22 -13.66 -0.40
C ASP A 128 2.25 -14.26 0.63
N ARG A 129 1.65 -13.43 1.49
CA ARG A 129 0.63 -13.83 2.46
C ARG A 129 -0.78 -13.66 1.86
N ASP A 130 -1.69 -14.57 2.20
CA ASP A 130 -3.12 -14.44 1.92
C ASP A 130 -3.71 -13.20 2.64
N PRO A 131 -4.54 -12.37 1.98
CA PRO A 131 -5.12 -12.56 0.64
C PRO A 131 -4.29 -12.02 -0.53
N LEU A 132 -3.18 -11.30 -0.27
CA LEU A 132 -2.45 -10.54 -1.29
C LEU A 132 -1.76 -11.42 -2.34
N ASN A 133 -1.36 -12.63 -1.97
CA ASN A 133 -0.72 -13.58 -2.87
C ASN A 133 -1.61 -14.06 -4.02
N SER A 134 -2.93 -13.94 -3.87
CA SER A 134 -3.92 -14.34 -4.87
C SER A 134 -4.32 -13.23 -5.85
N LEU A 135 -3.86 -11.99 -5.61
CA LEU A 135 -4.25 -10.82 -6.39
C LEU A 135 -3.40 -10.63 -7.64
N SER A 136 -3.97 -10.00 -8.66
CA SER A 136 -3.21 -9.52 -9.81
C SER A 136 -2.20 -8.46 -9.37
N ARG A 137 -0.92 -8.71 -9.63
CA ARG A 137 0.17 -7.78 -9.30
C ARG A 137 0.58 -7.01 -10.55
N PHE A 138 0.72 -5.71 -10.41
CA PHE A 138 1.37 -4.85 -11.40
C PHE A 138 2.65 -4.32 -10.77
N GLU A 139 3.79 -4.83 -11.21
CA GLU A 139 5.08 -4.39 -10.72
C GLU A 139 5.50 -3.13 -11.47
N ILE A 140 5.70 -2.03 -10.74
CA ILE A 140 6.25 -0.81 -11.32
C ILE A 140 7.75 -1.02 -11.42
N GLU A 141 8.24 -1.15 -12.65
CA GLU A 141 9.67 -1.28 -12.92
C GLU A 141 10.44 -0.01 -12.53
N HIS A 142 11.76 -0.17 -12.37
CA HIS A 142 12.64 0.98 -12.21
C HIS A 142 12.57 1.90 -13.43
N LEU A 143 12.73 3.20 -13.19
CA LEU A 143 12.87 4.16 -14.28
C LEU A 143 14.05 3.79 -15.17
N ASP A 144 13.86 3.88 -16.47
CA ASP A 144 14.93 3.67 -17.43
C ASP A 144 15.98 4.79 -17.36
N ASN A 145 17.17 4.52 -17.88
CA ASN A 145 18.27 5.50 -17.87
C ASN A 145 17.89 6.80 -18.56
N LYS A 146 17.07 6.75 -19.61
CA LYS A 146 16.59 7.95 -20.29
C LYS A 146 15.77 8.85 -19.35
N SER A 147 14.83 8.27 -18.60
CA SER A 147 14.03 8.99 -17.61
C SER A 147 14.90 9.51 -16.46
N LEU A 148 15.88 8.73 -16.00
CA LEU A 148 16.84 9.18 -14.98
C LEU A 148 17.65 10.40 -15.47
N MET A 149 18.04 10.43 -16.75
CA MET A 149 18.73 11.57 -17.36
C MET A 149 17.82 12.80 -17.52
N GLU A 150 16.51 12.62 -17.76
CA GLU A 150 15.56 13.72 -17.76
C GLU A 150 15.37 14.29 -16.35
N ILE A 151 15.32 13.42 -15.34
CA ILE A 151 15.28 13.81 -13.93
C ILE A 151 16.54 14.59 -13.53
N SER A 152 17.73 14.13 -13.92
CA SER A 152 18.99 14.83 -13.58
C SER A 152 19.04 16.23 -14.18
N LYS A 153 18.57 16.41 -15.42
CA LYS A 153 18.45 17.74 -16.06
C LYS A 153 17.50 18.66 -15.27
N ALA A 154 16.37 18.12 -14.80
CA ALA A 154 15.45 18.88 -13.96
C ALA A 154 16.11 19.27 -12.62
N ILE A 155 16.83 18.34 -11.99
CA ILE A 155 17.59 18.60 -10.75
C ILE A 155 18.62 19.71 -10.98
N PHE A 156 19.45 19.64 -12.03
CA PHE A 156 20.43 20.68 -12.35
C PHE A 156 19.79 22.04 -12.57
N THR A 157 18.63 22.07 -13.24
CA THR A 157 17.86 23.30 -13.46
C THR A 157 17.42 23.92 -12.13
N PHE A 158 16.84 23.12 -11.23
CA PHE A 158 16.41 23.59 -9.92
C PHE A 158 17.58 23.98 -9.02
N TYR A 159 18.66 23.19 -9.04
CA TYR A 159 19.85 23.43 -8.24
C TYR A 159 20.55 24.73 -8.65
N LYS A 160 20.72 24.95 -9.96
CA LYS A 160 21.24 26.21 -10.50
C LYS A 160 20.37 27.39 -10.09
N LYS A 161 19.04 27.25 -10.14
CA LYS A 161 18.13 28.32 -9.72
C LYS A 161 18.25 28.63 -8.22
N ALA A 162 18.45 27.61 -7.39
CA ALA A 162 18.53 27.77 -5.93
C ALA A 162 19.88 28.32 -5.46
N TYR A 163 20.98 27.90 -6.10
CA TYR A 163 22.33 28.12 -5.59
C TYR A 163 23.28 28.83 -6.55
N ASN A 164 22.80 29.19 -7.73
CA ASN A 164 23.59 29.75 -8.82
C ASN A 164 24.86 28.94 -9.16
N PHE A 165 24.77 27.62 -8.95
CA PHE A 165 25.86 26.67 -9.20
C PHE A 165 25.50 25.76 -10.36
N CYS A 166 26.46 25.52 -11.25
CA CYS A 166 26.34 24.57 -12.34
C CYS A 166 27.64 23.75 -12.37
N PRO A 167 27.57 22.41 -12.42
CA PRO A 167 28.77 21.60 -12.52
C PRO A 167 29.46 21.82 -13.87
N ASP A 168 30.80 21.92 -13.86
CA ASP A 168 31.62 22.11 -15.07
C ASP A 168 31.89 20.81 -15.84
N ARG A 169 31.51 19.66 -15.27
CA ARG A 169 31.74 18.31 -15.83
C ARG A 169 30.54 17.43 -15.59
N ASP A 170 30.33 16.46 -16.48
CA ASP A 170 29.39 15.39 -16.21
C ASP A 170 29.88 14.56 -15.03
N CYS A 171 29.00 14.37 -14.06
CA CYS A 171 29.30 13.72 -12.80
C CYS A 171 28.32 12.57 -12.51
N LEU A 172 27.36 12.32 -13.42
CA LEU A 172 26.31 11.32 -13.23
C LEU A 172 26.87 9.89 -13.25
N ASP A 173 27.98 9.65 -13.95
CA ASP A 173 28.70 8.36 -13.97
C ASP A 173 29.15 7.87 -12.58
N LEU A 174 29.18 8.76 -11.58
CA LEU A 174 29.59 8.44 -10.21
C LEU A 174 28.42 7.97 -9.33
N ILE A 175 27.19 8.00 -9.85
CA ILE A 175 25.96 7.76 -9.08
C ILE A 175 25.36 6.42 -9.53
N PRO A 176 25.00 5.51 -8.60
CA PRO A 176 24.36 4.26 -8.98
C PRO A 176 22.96 4.52 -9.57
N GLU A 177 22.73 4.02 -10.77
CA GLU A 177 21.44 4.12 -11.49
C GLU A 177 20.40 3.09 -11.01
N SER A 178 20.79 2.14 -10.17
CA SER A 178 19.98 0.98 -9.79
C SER A 178 18.75 1.30 -8.92
N LYS A 179 18.69 2.49 -8.31
CA LYS A 179 17.56 2.91 -7.46
C LYS A 179 17.27 4.39 -7.66
N THR A 180 16.08 4.73 -8.14
CA THR A 180 15.64 6.11 -8.39
C THR A 180 15.88 7.04 -7.19
N ARG A 181 15.52 6.60 -5.97
CA ARG A 181 15.75 7.40 -4.75
C ARG A 181 17.24 7.66 -4.49
N LEU A 182 18.07 6.64 -4.69
CA LEU A 182 19.51 6.76 -4.49
C LEU A 182 20.12 7.66 -5.57
N PHE A 183 19.66 7.53 -6.81
CA PHE A 183 20.08 8.37 -7.93
C PHE A 183 19.77 9.85 -7.68
N ILE A 184 18.52 10.17 -7.33
CA ILE A 184 18.10 11.55 -7.05
C ILE A 184 18.91 12.13 -5.88
N LYS A 185 19.00 11.38 -4.77
CA LYS A 185 19.73 11.83 -3.57
C LYS A 185 21.22 12.01 -3.85
N GLY A 186 21.85 11.02 -4.49
CA GLY A 186 23.24 11.06 -4.88
C GLY A 186 23.54 12.22 -5.83
N THR A 187 22.62 12.56 -6.74
CA THR A 187 22.79 13.71 -7.64
C THR A 187 22.85 15.01 -6.87
N VAL A 188 21.94 15.21 -5.91
CA VAL A 188 21.92 16.42 -5.08
C VAL A 188 23.15 16.49 -4.17
N GLU A 189 23.51 15.39 -3.52
CA GLU A 189 24.70 15.31 -2.64
C GLU A 189 25.99 15.57 -3.42
N LEU A 190 26.09 15.06 -4.65
CA LEU A 190 27.25 15.28 -5.52
C LEU A 190 27.39 16.76 -5.91
N LEU A 191 26.28 17.43 -6.25
CA LEU A 191 26.27 18.86 -6.53
C LEU A 191 26.70 19.68 -5.31
N ASP A 192 26.20 19.31 -4.12
CA ASP A 192 26.62 19.95 -2.87
C ASP A 192 28.12 19.76 -2.62
N LEU A 193 28.66 18.55 -2.81
CA LEU A 193 30.08 18.28 -2.68
C LEU A 193 30.93 19.11 -3.64
N MET A 194 30.53 19.21 -4.91
CA MET A 194 31.24 20.02 -5.91
C MET A 194 31.20 21.52 -5.56
N ARG A 195 30.06 22.00 -5.04
CA ARG A 195 29.90 23.40 -4.65
C ARG A 195 30.74 23.75 -3.42
N PHE A 196 30.75 22.87 -2.40
CA PHE A 196 31.44 23.13 -1.13
C PHE A 196 32.93 22.78 -1.15
N HIS A 197 33.39 21.95 -2.09
CA HIS A 197 34.77 21.51 -2.21
C HIS A 197 35.29 21.60 -3.66
N PRO A 198 35.34 22.79 -4.27
CA PRO A 198 35.69 22.96 -5.69
C PRO A 198 37.14 22.54 -6.03
N ASP A 199 38.03 22.57 -5.05
CA ASP A 199 39.46 22.26 -5.15
C ASP A 199 39.80 20.76 -4.95
N LYS A 200 38.81 19.92 -4.61
CA LYS A 200 39.01 18.47 -4.44
C LYS A 200 38.50 17.68 -5.63
N ALA A 201 39.23 16.63 -6.01
CA ALA A 201 38.77 15.73 -7.06
C ALA A 201 37.53 14.94 -6.58
N LEU A 202 36.48 14.89 -7.39
CA LEU A 202 35.22 14.20 -7.08
C LEU A 202 35.40 12.76 -6.56
N ARG A 203 36.38 12.01 -7.11
CA ARG A 203 36.71 10.64 -6.69
C ARG A 203 37.28 10.54 -5.26
N GLU A 204 37.83 11.63 -4.73
CA GLU A 204 38.35 11.68 -3.35
C GLU A 204 37.23 11.96 -2.34
N LEU A 205 36.11 12.52 -2.80
CA LEU A 205 34.93 12.86 -1.99
C LEU A 205 33.86 11.76 -1.99
N SER A 206 33.89 10.86 -2.97
CA SER A 206 32.92 9.79 -3.18
C SER A 206 33.33 8.44 -2.57
N LYS A 207 34.01 8.45 -1.41
CA LYS A 207 34.34 7.25 -0.63
C LYS A 207 33.29 6.94 0.43
#